data_AF-A0A7C3ZQH4-F1
#
_entry.id   AF-A0A7C3ZQH4-F1
#
_cell.length_a   1.000
_cell.length_b   1.000
_cell.length_c   1.000
_cell.angle_alpha   90.00
_cell.angle_beta   90.00
_cell.angle_gamma   90.00
#
_symmetry.space_group_name_H-M   'P 1'
#
loop_
_entity.id
_entity.type
_entity.pdbx_description
1 polymer ?
#
loop_
_entity_poly.entity_id
_entity_poly.type
_entity_poly.pdbx_seq_one_letter_code
_entity_poly.pdbx_strand_id
1 'polypeptide(L)'
;MWPWAKVLTYRFGGLAALLAAAACAKPPDVTSADLARIDFASALKSCCANTDKYPLWFINSLERNSISIVPLSRGIVLRKSYLQDDAAAEQALLGSARPLDLILISNKSRLSGAVGDGYFGHSAVYTGTEADLRALGVWDHPAVAKFHERIRAGGIAIESIDQGVRLSNTHMLMEADSAALFRTTGVSRSRQKAAIIQLFTEIGKPFDNNFDLDTSDAIFCTELINDALPELNMPVRVTYGRRVIWPDEVATGALLEENGFRFEIYLKGSPVGWREESWQAMAARILQEWPDVLVAENPS
;
A
#
# COMPACT_ATOMS: atom_id res chain seq x y z
N MET A 1 -44.15 -36.99 12.69
CA MET A 1 -43.42 -35.95 13.45
C MET A 1 -41.94 -36.04 13.09
N TRP A 2 -41.40 -35.10 12.32
CA TRP A 2 -39.98 -34.73 12.42
C TRP A 2 -39.74 -33.37 11.71
N PRO A 3 -39.37 -32.30 12.43
CA PRO A 3 -39.25 -30.96 11.88
C PRO A 3 -37.78 -30.58 11.70
N TRP A 4 -37.18 -30.87 10.53
CA TRP A 4 -35.80 -30.41 10.24
C TRP A 4 -35.60 -29.83 8.83
N ALA A 5 -36.63 -29.82 7.97
CA ALA A 5 -36.46 -29.41 6.56
C ALA A 5 -36.61 -27.90 6.27
N LYS A 6 -36.71 -27.02 7.29
CA LYS A 6 -36.96 -25.57 7.09
C LYS A 6 -35.90 -24.61 7.65
N VAL A 7 -34.77 -25.10 8.16
CA VAL A 7 -33.73 -24.23 8.78
C VAL A 7 -32.54 -23.95 7.84
N LEU A 8 -32.41 -24.67 6.72
CA LEU A 8 -31.22 -24.56 5.87
C LEU A 8 -31.28 -23.49 4.76
N THR A 9 -32.43 -22.89 4.49
CA THR A 9 -32.60 -21.91 3.40
C THR A 9 -32.42 -20.45 3.81
N TYR A 10 -32.42 -20.13 5.12
CA TYR A 10 -32.32 -18.74 5.60
C TYR A 10 -30.89 -18.28 5.96
N ARG A 11 -29.91 -19.19 6.05
CA ARG A 11 -28.53 -18.85 6.44
C ARG A 11 -27.58 -18.49 5.29
N PHE A 12 -27.90 -18.90 4.06
CA PHE A 12 -27.10 -18.53 2.87
C PHE A 12 -27.64 -17.29 2.13
N GLY A 13 -28.94 -16.98 2.27
CA GLY A 13 -29.52 -15.79 1.65
C GLY A 13 -29.05 -14.47 2.27
N GLY A 14 -28.78 -14.45 3.59
CA GLY A 14 -28.32 -13.25 4.30
C GLY A 14 -26.87 -12.86 3.97
N LEU A 15 -25.98 -13.84 3.77
CA LEU A 15 -24.59 -13.59 3.40
C LEU A 15 -24.46 -13.11 1.95
N ALA A 16 -25.28 -13.67 1.04
CA ALA A 16 -25.35 -13.22 -0.35
C ALA A 16 -25.95 -11.81 -0.49
N ALA A 17 -26.93 -11.46 0.36
CA ALA A 17 -27.53 -10.12 0.36
C ALA A 17 -26.60 -9.03 0.95
N LEU A 18 -25.78 -9.38 1.95
CA LEU A 18 -24.74 -8.47 2.48
C LEU A 18 -23.57 -8.29 1.50
N LEU A 19 -23.19 -9.32 0.76
CA LEU A 19 -22.21 -9.22 -0.33
C LEU A 19 -22.75 -8.47 -1.56
N ALA A 20 -24.07 -8.51 -1.80
CA ALA A 20 -24.71 -7.79 -2.89
C ALA A 20 -24.96 -6.29 -2.60
N ALA A 21 -25.10 -5.89 -1.34
CA ALA A 21 -25.34 -4.49 -0.97
C ALA A 21 -24.06 -3.63 -0.92
N ALA A 22 -22.88 -4.26 -0.77
CA ALA A 22 -21.58 -3.58 -0.88
C ALA A 22 -21.00 -3.60 -2.30
N ALA A 23 -21.64 -4.32 -3.23
CA ALA A 23 -21.22 -4.40 -4.61
C ALA A 23 -21.91 -3.30 -5.45
N CYS A 24 -21.07 -2.49 -6.12
CA CYS A 24 -21.41 -1.66 -7.28
C CYS A 24 -21.85 -0.20 -7.08
N ALA A 25 -21.28 0.51 -6.11
CA ALA A 25 -21.01 1.93 -6.33
C ALA A 25 -19.49 2.13 -6.27
N LYS A 26 -18.81 2.10 -7.42
CA LYS A 26 -17.46 2.67 -7.49
C LYS A 26 -17.61 4.15 -7.10
N PRO A 27 -16.83 4.68 -6.15
CA PRO A 27 -16.83 6.12 -5.93
C PRO A 27 -16.58 6.80 -7.29
N PRO A 28 -17.39 7.83 -7.63
CA PRO A 28 -17.25 8.52 -8.89
C PRO A 28 -15.84 9.07 -9.04
N ASP A 29 -15.35 9.15 -10.27
CA ASP A 29 -14.06 9.79 -10.54
C ASP A 29 -14.07 11.23 -10.00
N VAL A 30 -12.98 11.61 -9.34
CA VAL A 30 -12.83 12.95 -8.76
C VAL A 30 -12.81 13.98 -9.88
N THR A 31 -13.77 14.91 -9.87
CA THR A 31 -13.84 15.98 -10.87
C THR A 31 -13.06 17.21 -10.42
N SER A 32 -12.71 18.11 -11.34
CA SER A 32 -12.10 19.40 -11.00
C SER A 32 -12.99 20.25 -10.07
N ALA A 33 -14.32 20.10 -10.17
CA ALA A 33 -15.25 20.77 -9.28
C ALA A 33 -15.23 20.19 -7.86
N ASP A 34 -14.99 18.88 -7.72
CA ASP A 34 -14.81 18.25 -6.41
C ASP A 34 -13.50 18.71 -5.76
N LEU A 35 -12.41 18.73 -6.52
CA LEU A 35 -11.10 19.22 -6.04
C LEU A 35 -11.16 20.66 -5.54
N ALA A 36 -11.88 21.54 -6.24
CA ALA A 36 -11.99 22.95 -5.88
C ALA A 36 -12.74 23.20 -4.56
N ARG A 37 -13.47 22.21 -4.04
CA ARG A 37 -14.24 22.32 -2.78
C ARG A 37 -13.49 21.79 -1.57
N ILE A 38 -12.39 21.05 -1.76
CA ILE A 38 -11.67 20.41 -0.66
C ILE A 38 -10.61 21.38 -0.12
N ASP A 39 -10.71 21.74 1.16
CA ASP A 39 -9.56 22.28 1.89
C ASP A 39 -8.59 21.12 2.21
N PHE A 40 -7.63 20.90 1.31
CA PHE A 40 -6.65 19.83 1.45
C PHE A 40 -5.80 19.96 2.71
N ALA A 41 -5.49 21.19 3.15
CA ALA A 41 -4.64 21.36 4.33
C ALA A 41 -5.36 20.87 5.61
N SER A 42 -6.65 21.17 5.73
CA SER A 42 -7.48 20.70 6.84
C SER A 42 -7.78 19.19 6.70
N ALA A 43 -8.27 18.76 5.53
CA ALA A 43 -8.69 17.39 5.29
C ALA A 43 -7.55 16.37 5.42
N LEU A 44 -6.33 16.69 4.95
CA LEU A 44 -5.21 15.76 5.07
C LEU A 44 -4.73 15.60 6.51
N LYS A 45 -4.83 16.64 7.34
CA LYS A 45 -4.45 16.57 8.77
C LYS A 45 -5.39 15.68 9.58
N SER A 46 -6.67 15.68 9.23
CA SER A 46 -7.68 14.81 9.85
C SER A 46 -7.79 13.45 9.16
N CYS A 47 -7.05 13.21 8.07
CA CYS A 47 -7.12 11.96 7.33
C CYS A 47 -6.81 10.75 8.20
N CYS A 48 -7.46 9.65 7.83
CA CYS A 48 -6.93 8.32 8.08
C CYS A 48 -6.96 7.92 9.57
N ALA A 49 -7.67 8.70 10.41
CA ALA A 49 -7.72 8.56 11.86
C ALA A 49 -8.72 7.49 12.34
N ASN A 50 -9.81 7.22 11.59
CA ASN A 50 -10.81 6.21 11.98
C ASN A 50 -10.60 4.89 11.22
N THR A 51 -9.86 4.00 11.84
CA THR A 51 -9.45 2.70 11.25
C THR A 51 -10.27 1.52 11.80
N ASP A 52 -10.99 1.71 12.91
CA ASP A 52 -11.79 0.68 13.57
C ASP A 52 -13.21 0.56 12.97
N LYS A 53 -13.30 0.42 11.64
CA LYS A 53 -14.58 0.37 10.89
C LYS A 53 -15.47 -0.81 11.23
N TYR A 54 -14.90 -1.92 11.70
CA TYR A 54 -15.60 -3.16 11.99
C TYR A 54 -15.61 -3.47 13.49
N PRO A 55 -16.66 -4.11 14.02
CA PRO A 55 -16.66 -4.55 15.41
C PRO A 55 -15.49 -5.49 15.73
N LEU A 56 -14.85 -5.33 16.89
CA LEU A 56 -13.70 -6.15 17.33
C LEU A 56 -13.96 -7.67 17.24
N TRP A 57 -15.19 -8.13 17.50
CA TRP A 57 -15.52 -9.55 17.40
C TRP A 57 -15.36 -10.11 15.98
N PHE A 58 -15.63 -9.30 14.95
CA PHE A 58 -15.52 -9.68 13.55
C PHE A 58 -14.04 -9.78 13.16
N ILE A 59 -13.26 -8.76 13.52
CA ILE A 59 -11.80 -8.72 13.32
C ILE A 59 -11.12 -9.89 14.02
N ASN A 60 -11.40 -10.13 15.31
CA ASN A 60 -10.89 -11.28 16.07
C ASN A 60 -11.30 -12.64 15.45
N SER A 61 -12.41 -12.69 14.70
CA SER A 61 -12.82 -13.90 13.98
C SER A 61 -12.05 -14.09 12.68
N LEU A 62 -11.77 -13.02 11.94
CA LEU A 62 -10.92 -13.05 10.74
C LEU A 62 -9.48 -13.41 11.10
N GLU A 63 -8.96 -12.84 12.19
CA GLU A 63 -7.58 -13.05 12.66
C GLU A 63 -7.29 -14.47 13.11
N ARG A 64 -8.23 -15.12 13.81
CA ARG A 64 -8.12 -16.55 14.13
C ARG A 64 -7.99 -17.44 12.89
N ASN A 65 -8.35 -16.91 11.73
CA ASN A 65 -8.26 -17.58 10.44
C ASN A 65 -7.36 -16.82 9.44
N SER A 66 -6.59 -15.80 9.87
CA SER A 66 -5.90 -14.86 8.96
C SER A 66 -4.84 -15.56 8.12
N ILE A 67 -4.14 -16.53 8.72
CA ILE A 67 -3.15 -17.40 8.05
C ILE A 67 -3.74 -18.09 6.82
N SER A 68 -5.06 -18.34 6.79
CA SER A 68 -5.74 -18.94 5.65
C SER A 68 -6.51 -17.91 4.80
N ILE A 69 -7.25 -16.99 5.42
CA ILE A 69 -8.18 -16.11 4.70
C ILE A 69 -7.46 -14.95 4.00
N VAL A 70 -6.44 -14.35 4.63
CA VAL A 70 -5.75 -13.18 4.06
C VAL A 70 -4.99 -13.58 2.78
N PRO A 71 -4.15 -14.63 2.76
CA PRO A 71 -3.48 -15.08 1.55
C PRO A 71 -4.47 -15.55 0.47
N LEU A 72 -5.56 -16.24 0.85
CA LEU A 72 -6.59 -16.65 -0.11
C LEU A 72 -7.25 -15.44 -0.79
N SER A 73 -7.56 -14.38 -0.04
CA SER A 73 -8.18 -13.17 -0.59
C SER A 73 -7.24 -12.44 -1.57
N ARG A 74 -5.94 -12.41 -1.29
CA ARG A 74 -4.91 -11.81 -2.16
C ARG A 74 -4.67 -12.64 -3.43
N GLY A 75 -4.89 -13.95 -3.38
CA GLY A 75 -4.82 -14.85 -4.53
C GLY A 75 -5.97 -14.69 -5.54
N ILE A 76 -7.10 -14.11 -5.15
CA ILE A 76 -8.27 -13.94 -6.04
C ILE A 76 -8.09 -12.70 -6.92
N VAL A 77 -7.85 -12.94 -8.21
CA VAL A 77 -7.78 -11.92 -9.26
C VAL A 77 -9.18 -11.70 -9.85
N LEU A 78 -9.73 -10.49 -9.68
CA LEU A 78 -11.03 -10.09 -10.21
C LEU A 78 -10.93 -9.62 -11.67
N ARG A 79 -9.84 -8.96 -12.03
CA ARG A 79 -9.51 -8.50 -13.39
C ARG A 79 -8.02 -8.22 -13.53
N LYS A 80 -7.55 -7.96 -14.76
CA LYS A 80 -6.22 -7.41 -14.99
C LYS A 80 -6.10 -6.00 -14.39
N SER A 81 -4.95 -5.71 -13.77
CA SER A 81 -4.59 -4.37 -13.28
C SER A 81 -4.35 -3.41 -14.45
N TYR A 82 -4.71 -2.13 -14.30
CA TYR A 82 -4.67 -1.19 -15.44
C TYR A 82 -3.26 -0.75 -15.85
N LEU A 83 -2.29 -0.74 -14.93
CA LEU A 83 -0.91 -0.37 -15.22
C LEU A 83 -0.04 -1.58 -15.60
N GLN A 84 -0.60 -2.79 -15.55
CA GLN A 84 0.14 -4.03 -15.75
C GLN A 84 0.50 -4.24 -17.23
N ASP A 85 1.77 -4.59 -17.47
CA ASP A 85 2.38 -4.77 -18.80
C ASP A 85 2.39 -3.51 -19.68
N ASP A 86 2.26 -2.32 -19.09
CA ASP A 86 2.35 -1.05 -19.82
C ASP A 86 3.75 -0.43 -19.61
N ALA A 87 4.63 -0.65 -20.60
CA ALA A 87 6.00 -0.17 -20.55
C ALA A 87 6.10 1.37 -20.46
N ALA A 88 5.12 2.10 -20.98
CA ALA A 88 5.10 3.56 -20.90
C ALA A 88 4.74 4.03 -19.48
N ALA A 89 3.78 3.37 -18.83
CA ALA A 89 3.47 3.61 -17.41
C ALA A 89 4.65 3.26 -16.51
N GLU A 90 5.31 2.12 -16.76
CA GLU A 90 6.51 1.70 -16.03
C GLU A 90 7.62 2.75 -16.13
N GLN A 91 7.92 3.20 -17.35
CA GLN A 91 8.92 4.23 -17.58
C GLN A 91 8.53 5.58 -16.95
N ALA A 92 7.25 5.95 -16.98
CA ALA A 92 6.77 7.18 -16.35
C ALA A 92 6.95 7.16 -14.83
N LEU A 93 6.59 6.04 -14.18
CA LEU A 93 6.72 5.90 -12.73
C LEU A 93 8.17 5.77 -12.28
N LEU A 94 8.94 4.89 -12.92
CA LEU A 94 10.26 4.45 -12.44
C LEU A 94 11.43 5.16 -13.12
N GLY A 95 11.21 5.85 -14.24
CA GLY A 95 12.28 6.51 -14.99
C GLY A 95 13.01 7.61 -14.20
N SER A 96 12.40 8.13 -13.13
CA SER A 96 13.02 9.09 -12.21
C SER A 96 13.28 8.53 -10.81
N ALA A 97 12.99 7.25 -10.57
CA ALA A 97 13.11 6.64 -9.25
C ALA A 97 14.57 6.57 -8.79
N ARG A 98 14.77 6.80 -7.50
CA ARG A 98 16.09 6.76 -6.84
C ARG A 98 16.06 5.75 -5.71
N PRO A 99 17.21 5.14 -5.36
CA PRO A 99 17.29 4.25 -4.21
C PRO A 99 16.67 4.89 -2.96
N LEU A 100 15.82 4.11 -2.28
CA LEU A 100 15.00 4.46 -1.13
C LEU A 100 13.76 5.31 -1.43
N ASP A 101 13.41 5.56 -2.70
CA ASP A 101 12.08 6.08 -3.01
C ASP A 101 11.01 5.03 -2.64
N LEU A 102 9.90 5.50 -2.07
CA LEU A 102 8.75 4.69 -1.67
C LEU A 102 7.74 4.65 -2.81
N ILE A 103 7.34 3.44 -3.21
CA ILE A 103 6.29 3.22 -4.21
C ILE A 103 5.04 2.81 -3.45
N LEU A 104 3.96 3.57 -3.58
CA LEU A 104 2.65 3.21 -3.04
C LEU A 104 1.77 2.66 -4.15
N ILE A 105 1.10 1.54 -3.87
CA ILE A 105 0.38 0.74 -4.87
C ILE A 105 -1.08 0.60 -4.46
N SER A 106 -1.97 1.01 -5.37
CA SER A 106 -3.40 0.72 -5.29
C SER A 106 -3.72 -0.38 -6.29
N ASN A 107 -4.07 -1.57 -5.78
CA ASN A 107 -4.50 -2.70 -6.59
C ASN A 107 -5.95 -3.07 -6.26
N LYS A 108 -6.90 -2.51 -7.01
CA LYS A 108 -8.33 -2.84 -6.89
C LYS A 108 -8.74 -3.94 -7.88
N SER A 109 -7.75 -4.63 -8.47
CA SER A 109 -7.95 -5.75 -9.40
C SER A 109 -7.95 -7.10 -8.67
N ARG A 110 -7.40 -7.15 -7.45
CA ARG A 110 -7.47 -8.28 -6.51
C ARG A 110 -8.57 -8.07 -5.47
N LEU A 111 -9.15 -9.16 -4.96
CA LEU A 111 -10.21 -9.09 -3.95
C LEU A 111 -9.73 -8.34 -2.71
N SER A 112 -8.54 -8.66 -2.21
CA SER A 112 -7.96 -8.03 -1.01
C SER A 112 -7.87 -6.51 -1.10
N GLY A 113 -7.52 -5.95 -2.27
CA GLY A 113 -7.45 -4.50 -2.42
C GLY A 113 -8.79 -3.86 -2.76
N ALA A 114 -9.71 -4.61 -3.38
CA ALA A 114 -11.07 -4.15 -3.64
C ALA A 114 -11.94 -4.04 -2.36
N VAL A 115 -11.68 -4.88 -1.35
CA VAL A 115 -12.40 -4.87 -0.06
C VAL A 115 -11.58 -4.30 1.09
N GLY A 116 -10.27 -4.15 0.92
CA GLY A 116 -9.36 -3.64 1.94
C GLY A 116 -9.54 -2.15 2.17
N ASP A 117 -9.10 -1.72 3.36
CA ASP A 117 -9.15 -0.33 3.77
C ASP A 117 -8.09 0.53 3.06
N GLY A 118 -8.45 1.78 2.82
CA GLY A 118 -7.58 2.77 2.20
C GLY A 118 -7.49 2.67 0.67
N TYR A 119 -6.90 3.71 0.10
CA TYR A 119 -6.68 3.82 -1.34
C TYR A 119 -5.44 3.05 -1.77
N PHE A 120 -4.31 3.30 -1.11
CA PHE A 120 -3.07 2.54 -1.24
C PHE A 120 -3.08 1.40 -0.22
N GLY A 121 -3.15 0.16 -0.74
CA GLY A 121 -3.16 -1.04 0.10
C GLY A 121 -1.79 -1.69 0.27
N HIS A 122 -0.76 -1.18 -0.41
CA HIS A 122 0.57 -1.78 -0.43
C HIS A 122 1.66 -0.75 -0.69
N SER A 123 2.90 -1.10 -0.29
CA SER A 123 4.09 -0.31 -0.56
C SER A 123 5.30 -1.18 -0.88
N ALA A 124 6.21 -0.62 -1.69
CA ALA A 124 7.49 -1.22 -2.00
C ALA A 124 8.60 -0.16 -1.93
N VAL A 125 9.82 -0.57 -1.60
CA VAL A 125 10.98 0.32 -1.55
C VAL A 125 11.82 0.11 -2.80
N TYR A 126 11.95 1.15 -3.62
CA TYR A 126 12.87 1.10 -4.77
C TYR A 126 14.32 1.03 -4.27
N THR A 127 15.03 -0.05 -4.59
CA THR A 127 16.43 -0.25 -4.20
C THR A 127 17.41 0.11 -5.32
N GLY A 128 16.93 0.15 -6.57
CA GLY A 128 17.73 0.51 -7.74
C GLY A 128 18.27 -0.68 -8.52
N THR A 129 18.90 -0.33 -9.64
CA THR A 129 19.60 -1.23 -10.56
C THR A 129 21.01 -1.57 -10.04
N GLU A 130 21.73 -2.46 -10.75
CA GLU A 130 23.16 -2.69 -10.49
C GLU A 130 23.95 -1.37 -10.53
N ALA A 131 23.65 -0.47 -11.48
CA ALA A 131 24.32 0.82 -11.60
C ALA A 131 24.09 1.70 -10.35
N ASP A 132 22.87 1.74 -9.84
CA ASP A 132 22.52 2.50 -8.63
C ASP A 132 23.23 1.97 -7.39
N LEU A 133 23.26 0.65 -7.23
CA LEU A 133 23.90 -0.02 -6.08
C LEU A 133 25.43 0.11 -6.12
N ARG A 134 26.03 0.11 -7.32
CA ARG A 134 27.45 0.41 -7.52
C ARG A 134 27.74 1.88 -7.21
N ALA A 135 26.93 2.80 -7.70
CA ALA A 135 27.07 4.22 -7.42
C ALA A 135 26.96 4.50 -5.91
N LEU A 136 26.03 3.85 -5.22
CA LEU A 136 25.88 3.94 -3.78
C LEU A 136 27.05 3.27 -3.03
N GLY A 137 27.80 2.37 -3.69
CA GLY A 137 28.95 1.68 -3.13
C GLY A 137 28.56 0.55 -2.17
N VAL A 138 27.42 -0.10 -2.44
CA VAL A 138 26.91 -1.25 -1.67
C VAL A 138 26.88 -2.54 -2.50
N TRP A 139 27.16 -2.46 -3.81
CA TRP A 139 27.08 -3.60 -4.73
C TRP A 139 27.82 -4.85 -4.24
N ASP A 140 29.08 -4.70 -3.80
CA ASP A 140 29.90 -5.83 -3.36
C ASP A 140 29.67 -6.22 -1.88
N HIS A 141 28.74 -5.56 -1.18
CA HIS A 141 28.42 -5.91 0.20
C HIS A 141 27.79 -7.32 0.26
N PRO A 142 28.17 -8.20 1.21
CA PRO A 142 27.67 -9.58 1.24
C PRO A 142 26.14 -9.73 1.30
N ALA A 143 25.44 -8.76 1.89
CA ALA A 143 23.97 -8.74 1.89
C ALA A 143 23.38 -8.52 0.48
N VAL A 144 24.04 -7.72 -0.36
CA VAL A 144 23.61 -7.40 -1.74
C VAL A 144 24.13 -8.45 -2.73
N ALA A 145 25.37 -8.92 -2.54
CA ALA A 145 26.06 -9.85 -3.44
C ALA A 145 25.29 -11.14 -3.73
N LYS A 146 24.58 -11.65 -2.73
CA LYS A 146 23.73 -12.86 -2.85
C LYS A 146 22.60 -12.70 -3.86
N PHE A 147 22.24 -11.47 -4.23
CA PHE A 147 21.12 -11.16 -5.09
C PHE A 147 21.53 -10.57 -6.46
N HIS A 148 22.83 -10.52 -6.79
CA HIS A 148 23.31 -9.96 -8.07
C HIS A 148 22.57 -10.50 -9.30
N GLU A 149 22.41 -11.81 -9.40
CA GLU A 149 21.69 -12.43 -10.52
C GLU A 149 20.23 -11.99 -10.59
N ARG A 150 19.56 -11.86 -9.44
CA ARG A 150 18.16 -11.38 -9.39
C ARG A 150 18.06 -9.90 -9.73
N ILE A 151 19.04 -9.08 -9.33
CA ILE A 151 19.09 -7.66 -9.66
C ILE A 151 19.29 -7.48 -11.17
N ARG A 152 20.23 -8.24 -11.76
CA ARG A 152 20.46 -8.26 -13.21
C ARG A 152 19.25 -8.76 -14.01
N ALA A 153 18.48 -9.68 -13.43
CA ALA A 153 17.22 -10.14 -13.98
C ALA A 153 16.05 -9.15 -13.77
N GLY A 154 16.31 -7.91 -13.36
CA GLY A 154 15.31 -6.84 -13.23
C GLY A 154 14.73 -6.65 -11.82
N GLY A 155 15.30 -7.29 -10.80
CA GLY A 155 14.93 -7.04 -9.41
C GLY A 155 15.43 -5.67 -8.94
N ILE A 156 14.50 -4.76 -8.67
CA ILE A 156 14.80 -3.33 -8.41
C ILE A 156 14.14 -2.76 -7.17
N ALA A 157 13.16 -3.45 -6.58
CA ALA A 157 12.48 -3.01 -5.36
C ALA A 157 12.37 -4.15 -4.36
N ILE A 158 12.38 -3.83 -3.06
CA ILE A 158 12.12 -4.79 -2.00
C ILE A 158 10.75 -4.47 -1.40
N GLU A 159 9.93 -5.50 -1.25
CA GLU A 159 8.58 -5.41 -0.69
C GLU A 159 8.31 -6.58 0.25
N SER A 160 7.39 -6.37 1.20
CA SER A 160 6.84 -7.45 2.02
C SER A 160 5.42 -7.76 1.56
N ILE A 161 5.19 -8.97 1.06
CA ILE A 161 3.88 -9.49 0.60
C ILE A 161 3.66 -10.89 1.21
N ASP A 162 2.52 -11.55 0.97
CA ASP A 162 2.17 -12.88 1.56
C ASP A 162 3.29 -13.93 1.61
N GLN A 163 4.21 -13.89 0.64
CA GLN A 163 5.32 -14.82 0.49
C GLN A 163 6.57 -14.43 1.31
N GLY A 164 6.47 -13.38 2.13
CA GLY A 164 7.57 -12.75 2.85
C GLY A 164 8.23 -11.61 2.08
N VAL A 165 9.30 -11.08 2.68
CA VAL A 165 10.12 -10.00 2.09
C VAL A 165 10.90 -10.54 0.89
N ARG A 166 10.80 -9.85 -0.25
CA ARG A 166 11.40 -10.29 -1.51
C ARG A 166 11.91 -9.13 -2.36
N LEU A 167 12.91 -9.43 -3.20
CA LEU A 167 13.28 -8.57 -4.32
C LEU A 167 12.32 -8.80 -5.50
N SER A 168 11.74 -7.71 -5.99
CA SER A 168 10.70 -7.64 -7.01
C SER A 168 11.10 -6.80 -8.21
N ASN A 169 10.54 -7.18 -9.36
CA ASN A 169 10.72 -6.51 -10.65
C ASN A 169 9.53 -5.64 -10.99
N THR A 170 9.63 -4.92 -12.11
CA THR A 170 8.60 -3.98 -12.56
C THR A 170 7.28 -4.64 -12.85
N HIS A 171 7.26 -5.82 -13.48
CA HIS A 171 6.02 -6.56 -13.74
C HIS A 171 5.19 -6.73 -12.46
N MET A 172 5.80 -7.10 -11.33
CA MET A 172 5.08 -7.27 -10.06
C MET A 172 4.64 -5.96 -9.44
N LEU A 173 5.49 -4.93 -9.45
CA LEU A 173 5.15 -3.60 -8.94
C LEU A 173 4.00 -2.96 -9.72
N MET A 174 3.95 -3.23 -11.03
CA MET A 174 2.97 -2.69 -11.97
C MET A 174 1.70 -3.54 -12.04
N GLU A 175 1.53 -4.57 -11.20
CA GLU A 175 0.21 -5.18 -10.93
C GLU A 175 -0.69 -4.21 -10.14
N ALA A 176 -0.83 -2.99 -10.62
CA ALA A 176 -1.46 -1.86 -9.95
C ALA A 176 -2.52 -1.21 -10.85
N ASP A 177 -3.56 -0.68 -10.23
CA ASP A 177 -4.50 0.24 -10.91
C ASP A 177 -4.07 1.68 -10.79
N SER A 178 -3.34 2.01 -9.72
CA SER A 178 -2.74 3.33 -9.52
C SER A 178 -1.45 3.15 -8.73
N ALA A 179 -0.45 3.97 -9.00
CA ALA A 179 0.83 3.93 -8.31
C ALA A 179 1.35 5.36 -8.08
N ALA A 180 1.95 5.59 -6.92
CA ALA A 180 2.60 6.85 -6.60
C ALA A 180 4.05 6.60 -6.18
N LEU A 181 4.94 7.53 -6.54
CA LEU A 181 6.33 7.52 -6.12
C LEU A 181 6.57 8.70 -5.18
N PHE A 182 7.20 8.41 -4.05
CA PHE A 182 7.61 9.40 -3.05
C PHE A 182 9.11 9.32 -2.82
N ARG A 183 9.78 10.46 -2.92
CA ARG A 183 11.20 10.58 -2.70
C ARG A 183 11.55 10.67 -1.25
N THR A 184 12.47 9.83 -0.80
CA THR A 184 13.10 10.01 0.50
C THR A 184 13.96 11.28 0.52
N THR A 185 13.79 12.09 1.56
CA THR A 185 14.49 13.37 1.76
C THR A 185 15.22 13.38 3.10
N GLY A 186 16.19 14.28 3.28
CA GLY A 186 16.89 14.44 4.57
C GLY A 186 17.84 13.30 4.99
N VAL A 187 17.98 12.24 4.18
CA VAL A 187 18.84 11.08 4.52
C VAL A 187 20.25 11.24 3.94
N SER A 188 21.27 11.17 4.79
CA SER A 188 22.67 11.25 4.36
C SER A 188 23.10 10.02 3.54
N ARG A 189 24.12 10.18 2.68
CA ARG A 189 24.61 9.07 1.83
C ARG A 189 25.06 7.84 2.63
N SER A 190 25.76 8.02 3.76
CA SER A 190 26.17 6.90 4.62
C SER A 190 24.96 6.16 5.17
N ARG A 191 23.92 6.90 5.54
CA ARG A 191 22.67 6.34 6.04
C ARG A 191 21.87 5.61 4.96
N GLN A 192 21.84 6.16 3.74
CA GLN A 192 21.25 5.49 2.58
C GLN A 192 21.92 4.13 2.32
N LYS A 193 23.26 4.05 2.40
CA LYS A 193 23.99 2.77 2.28
C LYS A 193 23.53 1.75 3.33
N ALA A 194 23.47 2.18 4.59
CA ALA A 194 23.06 1.32 5.70
C ALA A 194 21.62 0.82 5.52
N ALA A 195 20.69 1.70 5.13
CA ALA A 195 19.31 1.35 4.88
C ALA A 195 19.16 0.33 3.73
N ILE A 196 19.85 0.53 2.61
CA ILE A 196 19.82 -0.45 1.51
C ILE A 196 20.37 -1.80 1.97
N ILE A 197 21.50 -1.82 2.68
CA ILE A 197 22.07 -3.08 3.21
C ILE A 197 21.08 -3.79 4.15
N GLN A 198 20.39 -3.03 5.01
CA GLN A 198 19.37 -3.57 5.91
C GLN A 198 18.20 -4.17 5.12
N LEU A 199 17.64 -3.45 4.16
CA LEU A 199 16.54 -3.95 3.31
C LEU A 199 16.90 -5.28 2.62
N PHE A 200 18.12 -5.41 2.10
CA PHE A 200 18.59 -6.67 1.51
C PHE A 200 18.76 -7.81 2.53
N THR A 201 19.02 -7.48 3.79
CA THR A 201 19.11 -8.47 4.89
C THR A 201 17.74 -8.98 5.31
N GLU A 202 16.69 -8.17 5.18
CA GLU A 202 15.31 -8.58 5.48
C GLU A 202 14.74 -9.58 4.47
N ILE A 203 15.32 -9.74 3.28
CA ILE A 203 14.81 -10.67 2.25
C ILE A 203 14.71 -12.09 2.82
N GLY A 204 13.51 -12.66 2.76
CA GLY A 204 13.16 -13.98 3.29
C GLY A 204 12.43 -13.95 4.63
N LYS A 205 12.34 -12.78 5.30
CA LYS A 205 11.55 -12.64 6.53
C LYS A 205 10.05 -12.84 6.24
N PRO A 206 9.30 -13.55 7.10
CA PRO A 206 7.87 -13.76 6.91
C PRO A 206 7.05 -12.46 6.85
N PHE A 207 5.89 -12.52 6.20
CA PHE A 207 4.94 -11.42 6.17
C PHE A 207 4.09 -11.38 7.44
N ASP A 208 3.94 -10.19 8.02
CA ASP A 208 3.06 -10.00 9.15
C ASP A 208 1.61 -9.79 8.68
N ASN A 209 0.76 -10.80 8.89
CA ASN A 209 -0.66 -10.76 8.54
C ASN A 209 -1.52 -9.97 9.53
N ASN A 210 -0.97 -9.62 10.70
CA ASN A 210 -1.67 -8.86 11.74
C ASN A 210 -1.40 -7.36 11.66
N PHE A 211 -0.40 -6.95 10.87
CA PHE A 211 0.04 -5.57 10.68
C PHE A 211 0.39 -4.88 11.99
N ASP A 212 1.15 -5.56 12.84
CA ASP A 212 1.54 -5.14 14.17
C ASP A 212 3.04 -4.80 14.24
N LEU A 213 3.34 -3.51 14.30
CA LEU A 213 4.71 -2.98 14.45
C LEU A 213 5.44 -3.45 15.72
N ASP A 214 4.71 -4.02 16.69
CA ASP A 214 5.31 -4.55 17.90
C ASP A 214 5.80 -6.01 17.73
N THR A 215 5.58 -6.63 16.56
CA THR A 215 6.07 -7.97 16.25
C THR A 215 7.38 -7.95 15.47
N SER A 216 8.43 -8.62 15.97
CA SER A 216 9.76 -8.58 15.35
C SER A 216 10.03 -9.68 14.34
N ASP A 217 9.18 -10.72 14.29
CA ASP A 217 9.50 -12.00 13.64
C ASP A 217 8.99 -12.06 12.18
N ALA A 218 8.12 -11.12 11.84
CA ALA A 218 7.53 -10.90 10.53
C ALA A 218 7.52 -9.39 10.25
N ILE A 219 7.41 -8.98 8.98
CA ILE A 219 7.37 -7.55 8.60
C ILE A 219 6.23 -7.33 7.62
N PHE A 220 5.48 -6.23 7.75
CA PHE A 220 4.55 -5.78 6.71
C PHE A 220 5.14 -4.64 5.85
N CYS A 221 4.42 -4.25 4.80
CA CYS A 221 4.99 -3.49 3.68
C CYS A 221 5.55 -2.10 4.04
N THR A 222 4.89 -1.34 4.93
CA THR A 222 5.35 -0.01 5.37
C THR A 222 6.33 -0.08 6.53
N GLU A 223 6.25 -1.11 7.37
CA GLU A 223 7.24 -1.41 8.41
C GLU A 223 8.63 -1.62 7.80
N LEU A 224 8.73 -2.27 6.63
CA LEU A 224 10.01 -2.53 5.97
C LEU A 224 10.88 -1.25 5.78
N ILE A 225 10.28 -0.15 5.32
CA ILE A 225 11.01 1.10 5.13
C ILE A 225 11.18 1.86 6.45
N ASN A 226 10.20 1.75 7.37
CA ASN A 226 10.27 2.35 8.69
C ASN A 226 11.42 1.75 9.52
N ASP A 227 11.64 0.44 9.45
CA ASP A 227 12.76 -0.23 10.12
C ASP A 227 14.10 0.18 9.50
N ALA A 228 14.14 0.30 8.17
CA ALA A 228 15.33 0.69 7.44
C ALA A 228 15.70 2.16 7.64
N LEU A 229 14.72 3.04 7.89
CA LEU A 229 14.86 4.49 8.04
C LEU A 229 13.83 5.07 9.06
N PRO A 230 13.95 4.76 10.36
CA PRO A 230 13.01 5.27 11.38
C PRO A 230 13.02 6.81 11.49
N GLU A 231 14.09 7.46 11.05
CA GLU A 231 14.20 8.92 10.98
C GLU A 231 13.24 9.59 9.98
N LEU A 232 12.53 8.83 9.14
CA LEU A 232 11.50 9.37 8.25
C LEU A 232 10.24 9.77 9.01
N ASN A 233 10.11 9.41 10.30
CA ASN A 233 8.98 9.78 11.16
C ASN A 233 7.63 9.43 10.53
N MET A 234 7.51 8.21 9.99
CA MET A 234 6.25 7.75 9.41
C MET A 234 5.14 7.70 10.48
N PRO A 235 3.91 8.08 10.12
CA PRO A 235 2.81 8.13 11.09
C PRO A 235 2.43 6.73 11.57
N VAL A 236 2.34 6.59 12.89
CA VAL A 236 1.92 5.36 13.57
C VAL A 236 0.58 5.58 14.23
N ARG A 237 -0.37 4.68 13.98
CA ARG A 237 -1.70 4.67 14.60
C ARG A 237 -1.92 3.40 15.38
N VAL A 238 -2.84 3.47 16.35
CA VAL A 238 -3.36 2.28 17.01
C VAL A 238 -4.65 1.89 16.30
N THR A 239 -4.66 0.74 15.64
CA THR A 239 -5.82 0.15 14.96
C THR A 239 -6.10 -1.22 15.57
N TYR A 240 -7.32 -1.46 16.05
CA TYR A 240 -7.69 -2.69 16.77
C TYR A 240 -6.68 -3.12 17.85
N GLY A 241 -6.08 -2.14 18.55
CA GLY A 241 -5.10 -2.37 19.62
C GLY A 241 -3.66 -2.61 19.17
N ARG A 242 -3.34 -2.46 17.89
CA ARG A 242 -2.00 -2.66 17.32
C ARG A 242 -1.42 -1.39 16.77
N ARG A 243 -0.10 -1.23 16.84
CA ARG A 243 0.58 -0.12 16.18
C ARG A 243 0.75 -0.45 14.69
N VAL A 244 0.20 0.40 13.82
CA VAL A 244 0.17 0.21 12.36
C VAL A 244 0.64 1.48 11.66
N ILE A 245 1.32 1.34 10.53
CA ILE A 245 1.66 2.45 9.62
C ILE A 245 0.84 2.29 8.35
N TRP A 246 -0.14 3.16 8.14
CA TRP A 246 -1.02 3.10 6.97
C TRP A 246 -0.37 3.77 5.74
N PRO A 247 -0.32 3.11 4.56
CA PRO A 247 0.25 3.71 3.35
C PRO A 247 -0.36 5.06 2.97
N ASP A 248 -1.68 5.18 3.11
CA ASP A 248 -2.39 6.43 2.85
C ASP A 248 -1.94 7.56 3.79
N GLU A 249 -1.73 7.27 5.07
CA GLU A 249 -1.30 8.28 6.03
C GLU A 249 0.16 8.68 5.82
N VAL A 250 1.00 7.76 5.34
CA VAL A 250 2.35 8.08 4.87
C VAL A 250 2.29 9.05 3.69
N ALA A 251 1.38 8.80 2.73
CA ALA A 251 1.18 9.69 1.59
C ALA A 251 0.70 11.08 2.01
N THR A 252 -0.31 11.17 2.88
CA THR A 252 -0.84 12.47 3.33
C THR A 252 0.17 13.23 4.18
N GLY A 253 0.91 12.54 5.06
CA GLY A 253 2.00 13.13 5.82
C GLY A 253 3.12 13.68 4.92
N ALA A 254 3.42 13.01 3.80
CA ALA A 254 4.40 13.49 2.83
C ALA A 254 3.92 14.76 2.10
N LEU A 255 2.62 14.85 1.80
CA LEU A 255 2.01 16.04 1.20
C LEU A 255 1.95 17.23 2.15
N LEU A 256 1.90 16.96 3.45
CA LEU A 256 1.96 17.97 4.52
C LEU A 256 3.39 18.30 4.97
N GLU A 257 4.40 17.66 4.38
CA GLU A 257 5.82 17.77 4.79
C GLU A 257 6.07 17.38 6.26
N GLU A 258 5.25 16.47 6.80
CA GLU A 258 5.32 16.00 8.19
C GLU A 258 6.21 14.77 8.37
N ASN A 259 6.60 14.12 7.27
CA ASN A 259 7.49 12.98 7.27
C ASN A 259 8.62 13.15 6.24
N GLY A 260 9.57 12.22 6.23
CA GLY A 260 10.78 12.30 5.41
C GLY A 260 10.58 12.07 3.91
N PHE A 261 9.34 12.15 3.40
CA PHE A 261 9.03 11.90 1.99
C PHE A 261 8.53 13.15 1.26
N ARG A 262 8.82 13.22 -0.04
CA ARG A 262 8.30 14.23 -0.96
C ARG A 262 7.59 13.56 -2.13
N PHE A 263 6.41 14.04 -2.50
CA PHE A 263 5.69 13.59 -3.69
C PHE A 263 6.51 13.79 -4.97
N GLU A 264 6.55 12.79 -5.85
CA GLU A 264 7.22 12.88 -7.16
C GLU A 264 6.26 12.72 -8.32
N ILE A 265 5.49 11.62 -8.36
CA ILE A 265 4.56 11.34 -9.45
C ILE A 265 3.43 10.44 -8.96
N TYR A 266 2.26 10.56 -9.58
CA TYR A 266 1.14 9.65 -9.40
C TYR A 266 0.50 9.29 -10.74
N LEU A 267 0.38 7.99 -10.98
CA LEU A 267 -0.27 7.43 -12.15
C LEU A 267 -1.62 6.83 -11.77
N LYS A 268 -2.65 7.21 -12.54
CA LYS A 268 -3.99 6.64 -12.45
C LYS A 268 -4.29 5.82 -13.71
N GLY A 269 -4.46 4.51 -13.55
CA GLY A 269 -4.93 3.61 -14.58
C GLY A 269 -6.46 3.55 -14.66
N SER A 270 -6.95 3.22 -15.85
CA SER A 270 -8.36 3.09 -16.20
C SER A 270 -8.54 2.09 -17.35
N PRO A 271 -9.79 1.67 -17.68
CA PRO A 271 -10.04 0.80 -18.84
C PRO A 271 -9.58 1.36 -20.19
N VAL A 272 -9.38 2.68 -20.31
CA VAL A 272 -8.97 3.35 -21.57
C VAL A 272 -7.48 3.70 -21.60
N GLY A 273 -6.70 3.20 -20.63
CA GLY A 273 -5.28 3.52 -20.46
C GLY A 273 -5.01 4.22 -19.15
N TRP A 274 -3.89 4.92 -19.05
CA TRP A 274 -3.45 5.59 -17.83
C TRP A 274 -3.15 7.07 -18.07
N ARG A 275 -3.08 7.82 -16.98
CA ARG A 275 -2.71 9.24 -16.98
C ARG A 275 -1.91 9.56 -15.73
N GLU A 276 -0.98 10.49 -15.86
CA GLU A 276 -0.43 11.21 -14.71
C GLU A 276 -1.49 12.18 -14.18
N GLU A 277 -1.79 12.13 -12.89
CA GLU A 277 -2.69 13.09 -12.24
C GLU A 277 -1.95 13.88 -11.17
N SER A 278 -2.51 15.02 -10.76
CA SER A 278 -1.94 15.83 -9.71
C SER A 278 -2.03 15.16 -8.34
N TRP A 279 -1.19 15.60 -7.40
CA TRP A 279 -1.26 15.13 -6.02
C TRP A 279 -2.63 15.42 -5.37
N GLN A 280 -3.34 16.50 -5.77
CA GLN A 280 -4.68 16.79 -5.26
C GLN A 280 -5.69 15.72 -5.68
N ALA A 281 -5.60 15.22 -6.92
CA ALA A 281 -6.45 14.14 -7.39
C ALA A 281 -6.17 12.82 -6.64
N MET A 282 -4.89 12.53 -6.37
CA MET A 282 -4.50 11.41 -5.50
C MET A 282 -5.06 11.58 -4.08
N ALA A 283 -4.85 12.75 -3.46
CA ALA A 283 -5.28 13.07 -2.11
C ALA A 283 -6.80 12.97 -1.96
N ALA A 284 -7.57 13.48 -2.92
CA ALA A 284 -9.03 13.37 -2.90
C ALA A 284 -9.51 11.91 -2.93
N ARG A 285 -8.82 11.03 -3.67
CA ARG A 285 -9.13 9.59 -3.70
C ARG A 285 -8.78 8.89 -2.39
N ILE A 286 -7.67 9.28 -1.75
CA ILE A 286 -7.37 8.83 -0.39
C ILE A 286 -8.54 9.23 0.52
N LEU A 287 -8.91 10.52 0.56
CA LEU A 287 -9.96 11.04 1.44
C LEU A 287 -11.33 10.36 1.21
N GLN A 288 -11.65 9.93 -0.01
CA GLN A 288 -12.88 9.17 -0.30
C GLN A 288 -12.94 7.81 0.41
N GLU A 289 -11.79 7.17 0.68
CA GLU A 289 -11.71 5.90 1.41
C GLU A 289 -11.73 6.08 2.94
N TRP A 290 -11.64 7.33 3.39
CA TRP A 290 -11.66 7.78 4.79
C TRP A 290 -12.78 8.82 5.05
N PRO A 291 -14.06 8.44 4.93
CA PRO A 291 -15.17 9.39 4.85
C PRO A 291 -15.43 10.21 6.14
N ASP A 292 -14.94 9.78 7.30
CA ASP A 292 -15.09 10.54 8.55
C ASP A 292 -14.35 11.89 8.53
N VAL A 293 -13.47 12.08 7.55
CA VAL A 293 -12.71 13.31 7.29
C VAL A 293 -13.57 14.40 6.65
N LEU A 294 -14.63 14.03 5.92
CA LEU A 294 -15.49 14.98 5.20
C LEU A 294 -16.71 15.45 6.03
N VAL A 295 -16.91 14.92 7.23
CA VAL A 295 -18.09 15.21 8.09
C VAL A 295 -17.77 16.26 9.17
N ALA A 296 -16.52 16.68 9.33
CA ALA A 296 -16.12 17.60 10.40
C ALA A 296 -16.53 19.08 10.20
N GLU A 297 -17.14 19.46 9.07
CA GLU A 297 -17.52 20.86 8.78
C GLU A 297 -19.04 21.11 8.66
N ASN A 298 -19.86 20.41 9.43
CA ASN A 298 -21.24 20.88 9.68
C ASN A 298 -21.52 20.91 11.18
N PRO A 299 -21.10 21.98 11.90
CA PRO A 299 -21.74 22.29 13.16
C PRO A 299 -23.17 22.75 12.84
N SER A 300 -24.14 21.93 13.27
CA SER A 300 -25.55 22.30 13.37
C SER A 300 -25.75 23.59 14.17
#